data_AF-A0A2V7P897-F1
#
_entry.id   AF-A0A2V7P897-F1
#
_cell.length_a   1.000
_cell.length_b   1.000
_cell.length_c   1.000
_cell.angle_alpha   90.00
_cell.angle_beta   90.00
_cell.angle_gamma   90.00
#
_symmetry.space_group_name_H-M   'P 1'
#
loop_
_entity.id
_entity.type
_entity.pdbx_description
1 polymer ?
#
loop_
_entity_poly.entity_id
_entity_poly.type
_entity_poly.pdbx_seq_one_letter_code
_entity_poly.pdbx_strand_id
1 'polypeptide(L)'
;MVRSKRSDLAAAALTLLLAWLVIYPIVIVAADAAHPSALRDFFTRPGEWAALWASIWISLVSVILAAAIGIPLAFLFEWFDFPGRKTLGALIALPVVLPPLVGVIAFLFLYGESGFIARAVQSLLHLQNAPWRLQGAVAILLVHAYSMYVYFYLFTRAGLAKLDVSMLEAAQALGADRRATLWRVIVPLLRPSLVGAAILTFMTALGSFSAPYIFGGGFRVMTTQIVATKLNGDLPLAMVETVALALVAMAGLIILRRTEGDDILVALGKGIAPRPRPIRRASVRWLAAGAGWGLAVLLLLPHLTLALVSLVPYGAWTTEVLPPVINFDNYRRLFSETERLRPLWNSL
;
A
#
# COMPACT_ATOMS: atom_id res chain seq x y z
N MET A 1 49.20 -2.04 -9.17
CA MET A 1 48.62 -1.61 -10.46
C MET A 1 47.70 -2.64 -11.12
N VAL A 2 48.01 -3.94 -11.14
CA VAL A 2 47.17 -4.97 -11.80
C VAL A 2 45.82 -5.23 -11.08
N ARG A 3 45.78 -5.03 -9.75
CA ARG A 3 44.58 -5.27 -8.92
C ARG A 3 43.45 -4.24 -9.17
N SER A 4 43.78 -2.98 -9.53
CA SER A 4 42.76 -1.96 -9.81
C SER A 4 42.12 -2.15 -11.20
N LYS A 5 42.90 -2.54 -12.21
CA LYS A 5 42.34 -2.80 -13.55
C LYS A 5 41.32 -3.94 -13.57
N ARG A 6 41.49 -4.97 -12.72
CA ARG A 6 40.51 -6.07 -12.59
C ARG A 6 39.23 -5.63 -11.88
N SER A 7 39.31 -4.75 -10.88
CA SER A 7 38.11 -4.19 -10.23
C SER A 7 37.34 -3.27 -11.17
N ASP A 8 38.04 -2.51 -12.01
CA ASP A 8 37.41 -1.61 -12.98
C ASP A 8 36.68 -2.38 -14.09
N LEU A 9 37.26 -3.49 -14.57
CA LEU A 9 36.63 -4.39 -15.52
C LEU A 9 35.40 -5.10 -14.92
N ALA A 10 35.48 -5.56 -13.67
CA ALA A 10 34.36 -6.20 -13.00
C ALA A 10 33.19 -5.20 -12.77
N ALA A 11 33.50 -3.96 -12.36
CA ALA A 11 32.50 -2.92 -12.21
C ALA A 11 31.85 -2.54 -13.55
N ALA A 12 32.64 -2.44 -14.63
CA ALA A 12 32.12 -2.16 -15.97
C ALA A 12 31.23 -3.31 -16.48
N ALA A 13 31.66 -4.56 -16.31
CA ALA A 13 30.87 -5.74 -16.70
C ALA A 13 29.55 -5.82 -15.91
N LEU A 14 29.59 -5.56 -14.61
CA LEU A 14 28.39 -5.49 -13.77
C LEU A 14 27.45 -4.36 -14.22
N THR A 15 28.00 -3.18 -14.50
CA THR A 15 27.21 -2.03 -14.96
C THR A 15 26.55 -2.32 -16.31
N LEU A 16 27.26 -2.93 -17.26
CA LEU A 16 26.70 -3.33 -18.55
C LEU A 16 25.62 -4.41 -18.40
N LEU A 17 25.84 -5.39 -17.52
CA LEU A 17 24.85 -6.43 -17.23
C LEU A 17 23.56 -5.83 -16.64
N LEU A 18 23.69 -4.93 -15.65
CA LEU A 18 22.55 -4.24 -15.04
C LEU A 18 21.82 -3.34 -16.05
N ALA A 19 22.59 -2.61 -16.87
CA ALA A 19 22.03 -1.79 -17.94
C ALA A 19 21.28 -2.65 -18.97
N TRP A 20 21.85 -3.77 -19.39
CA TRP A 20 21.19 -4.70 -20.31
C TRP A 20 19.90 -5.27 -19.71
N LEU A 21 19.92 -5.73 -18.45
CA LEU A 21 18.76 -6.29 -17.75
C LEU A 21 17.57 -5.32 -17.70
N VAL A 22 17.84 -4.01 -17.57
CA VAL A 22 16.80 -2.98 -17.49
C VAL A 22 16.40 -2.45 -18.87
N ILE A 23 17.38 -2.13 -19.71
CA ILE A 23 17.15 -1.46 -21.00
C ILE A 23 16.56 -2.42 -22.02
N TYR A 24 17.02 -3.67 -22.07
CA TYR A 24 16.55 -4.66 -23.05
C TYR A 24 15.01 -4.83 -23.03
N PRO A 25 14.35 -5.17 -21.89
CA PRO A 25 12.90 -5.32 -21.88
C PRO A 25 12.17 -4.01 -22.20
N ILE A 26 12.69 -2.85 -21.76
CA ILE A 26 12.08 -1.55 -22.08
C ILE A 26 12.12 -1.28 -23.59
N VAL A 27 13.23 -1.59 -24.25
CA VAL A 27 13.37 -1.43 -25.71
C VAL A 27 12.42 -2.35 -26.45
N ILE A 28 12.28 -3.61 -26.03
CA ILE A 28 11.32 -4.55 -26.65
C ILE A 28 9.88 -4.05 -26.49
N VAL A 29 9.49 -3.66 -25.28
CA VAL A 29 8.15 -3.09 -25.01
C VAL A 29 7.91 -1.85 -25.86
N ALA A 30 8.90 -0.95 -25.98
CA ALA A 30 8.78 0.26 -26.78
C ALA A 30 8.70 -0.04 -28.29
N ALA A 31 9.43 -1.05 -28.78
CA ALA A 31 9.40 -1.47 -30.17
C ALA A 31 8.03 -2.07 -30.55
N ASP A 32 7.51 -2.99 -29.73
CA ASP A 32 6.20 -3.60 -29.94
C ASP A 32 5.06 -2.57 -29.80
N ALA A 33 5.21 -1.59 -28.89
CA ALA A 33 4.25 -0.49 -28.77
C ALA A 33 4.25 0.45 -29.99
N ALA A 34 5.31 0.49 -30.79
CA ALA A 34 5.41 1.38 -31.94
C ALA A 34 4.60 0.90 -33.17
N HIS A 35 3.92 -0.25 -33.09
CA HIS A 35 3.05 -0.73 -34.15
C HIS A 35 1.89 0.26 -34.43
N PRO A 36 1.75 0.79 -35.66
CA PRO A 36 0.77 1.82 -35.97
C PRO A 36 -0.69 1.42 -35.70
N SER A 37 -1.03 0.14 -35.90
CA SER A 37 -2.36 -0.40 -35.60
C SER A 37 -2.65 -0.38 -34.10
N ALA A 38 -1.69 -0.79 -33.27
CA ALA A 38 -1.81 -0.80 -31.82
C ALA A 38 -1.97 0.62 -31.24
N LEU A 39 -1.17 1.57 -31.74
CA LEU A 39 -1.31 2.98 -31.36
C LEU A 39 -2.70 3.51 -31.73
N ARG A 40 -3.15 3.27 -32.97
CA ARG A 40 -4.49 3.67 -33.41
C ARG A 40 -5.57 3.07 -32.52
N ASP A 41 -5.47 1.79 -32.20
CA ASP A 41 -6.45 1.10 -31.37
C ASP A 41 -6.50 1.68 -29.95
N PHE A 42 -5.35 1.97 -29.35
CA PHE A 42 -5.28 2.65 -28.06
C PHE A 42 -5.94 4.03 -28.05
N PHE A 43 -5.75 4.82 -29.11
CA PHE A 43 -6.34 6.16 -29.21
C PHE A 43 -7.84 6.15 -29.61
N THR A 44 -8.33 5.08 -30.24
CA THR A 44 -9.71 5.01 -30.74
C THR A 44 -10.65 4.22 -29.84
N ARG A 45 -10.14 3.24 -29.08
CA ARG A 45 -10.95 2.41 -28.19
C ARG A 45 -11.17 3.15 -26.85
N PRO A 46 -12.42 3.51 -26.48
CA PRO A 46 -12.69 4.25 -25.25
C PRO A 46 -12.36 3.45 -23.97
N GLY A 47 -12.33 2.11 -24.07
CA GLY A 47 -11.97 1.22 -22.95
C GLY A 47 -10.56 1.46 -22.42
N GLU A 48 -9.59 1.77 -23.29
CA GLU A 48 -8.19 1.95 -22.88
C GLU A 48 -8.02 3.24 -22.06
N TRP A 49 -8.64 4.33 -22.52
CA TRP A 49 -8.63 5.59 -21.80
C TRP A 49 -9.42 5.53 -20.50
N ALA A 50 -10.54 4.80 -20.48
CA ALA A 50 -11.29 4.56 -19.25
C ALA A 50 -10.44 3.80 -18.22
N ALA A 51 -9.71 2.75 -18.64
CA ALA A 51 -8.81 2.00 -17.76
C ALA A 51 -7.60 2.84 -17.30
N LEU A 52 -7.02 3.67 -18.17
CA LEU A 52 -5.92 4.57 -17.81
C LEU A 52 -6.37 5.60 -16.78
N TRP A 53 -7.51 6.25 -17.03
CA TRP A 53 -8.08 7.23 -16.12
C TRP A 53 -8.48 6.60 -14.79
N ALA A 54 -9.10 5.42 -14.80
CA ALA A 54 -9.41 4.65 -13.60
C ALA A 54 -8.16 4.38 -12.76
N SER A 55 -7.02 4.09 -13.40
CA SER A 55 -5.73 3.86 -12.72
C SER A 55 -5.18 5.14 -12.08
N ILE A 56 -5.21 6.26 -12.79
CA ILE A 56 -4.78 7.56 -12.27
C ILE A 56 -5.67 7.95 -11.09
N TRP A 57 -6.98 7.92 -11.30
CA TRP A 57 -7.98 8.31 -10.30
C TRP A 57 -7.85 7.46 -9.04
N ILE A 58 -7.78 6.12 -9.18
CA ILE A 58 -7.70 5.25 -8.01
C ILE A 58 -6.40 5.44 -7.24
N SER A 59 -5.30 5.70 -7.94
CA SER A 59 -4.00 5.95 -7.31
C SER A 59 -3.99 7.26 -6.53
N LEU A 60 -4.55 8.34 -7.09
CA LEU A 60 -4.67 9.63 -6.41
C LEU A 60 -5.58 9.54 -5.19
N VAL A 61 -6.75 8.91 -5.31
CA VAL A 61 -7.66 8.74 -4.17
C VAL A 61 -7.04 7.84 -3.10
N SER A 62 -6.27 6.82 -3.48
CA SER A 62 -5.54 5.96 -2.53
C SER A 62 -4.51 6.75 -1.72
N VAL A 63 -3.77 7.67 -2.36
CA VAL A 63 -2.84 8.58 -1.65
C VAL A 63 -3.58 9.42 -0.61
N ILE A 64 -4.72 10.00 -0.99
CA ILE A 64 -5.52 10.85 -0.08
C ILE A 64 -6.04 10.04 1.11
N LEU A 65 -6.61 8.86 0.86
CA LEU A 65 -7.13 7.98 1.91
C LEU A 65 -6.01 7.48 2.84
N ALA A 66 -4.90 7.04 2.27
CA ALA A 66 -3.74 6.59 3.03
C ALA A 66 -3.16 7.72 3.89
N ALA A 67 -3.07 8.95 3.36
CA ALA A 67 -2.62 10.13 4.10
C ALA A 67 -3.59 10.49 5.24
N ALA A 68 -4.90 10.48 4.96
CA ALA A 68 -5.94 10.80 5.93
C ALA A 68 -5.94 9.85 7.13
N ILE A 69 -5.48 8.61 6.96
CA ILE A 69 -5.36 7.62 8.05
C ILE A 69 -3.95 7.66 8.68
N GLY A 70 -2.90 7.59 7.86
CA GLY A 70 -1.52 7.43 8.31
C GLY A 70 -0.97 8.66 9.03
N ILE A 71 -1.28 9.88 8.56
CA ILE A 71 -0.79 11.12 9.17
C ILE A 71 -1.33 11.28 10.60
N PRO A 72 -2.66 11.23 10.87
CA PRO A 72 -3.16 11.34 12.23
C PRO A 72 -2.59 10.29 13.18
N LEU A 73 -2.42 9.04 12.70
CA LEU A 73 -1.80 7.99 13.49
C LEU A 73 -0.34 8.30 13.83
N ALA A 74 0.43 8.84 12.89
CA ALA A 74 1.81 9.23 13.16
C ALA A 74 1.88 10.30 14.26
N PHE A 75 1.05 11.33 14.18
CA PHE A 75 0.96 12.37 15.22
C PHE A 75 0.51 11.80 16.58
N LEU A 76 -0.49 10.91 16.58
CA LEU A 76 -0.98 10.28 17.80
C LEU A 76 0.13 9.48 18.50
N PHE A 77 0.85 8.64 17.75
CA PHE A 77 1.84 7.73 18.31
C PHE A 77 3.19 8.37 18.60
N GLU A 78 3.55 9.46 17.92
CA GLU A 78 4.82 10.14 18.13
C GLU A 78 4.75 11.19 19.25
N TRP A 79 3.64 11.92 19.37
CA TRP A 79 3.57 13.06 20.31
C TRP A 79 2.81 12.81 21.60
N PHE A 80 1.97 11.79 21.66
CA PHE A 80 1.20 11.49 22.87
C PHE A 80 1.71 10.23 23.55
N ASP A 81 1.73 10.25 24.88
CA ASP A 81 2.04 9.08 25.70
C ASP A 81 0.76 8.50 26.33
N PHE A 82 0.52 7.21 26.07
CA PHE A 82 -0.64 6.46 26.53
C PHE A 82 -0.29 4.96 26.70
N PRO A 83 -1.06 4.22 27.52
CA PRO A 83 -0.78 2.80 27.78
C PRO A 83 -0.72 1.95 26.50
N GLY A 84 0.32 1.14 26.35
CA GLY A 84 0.50 0.27 25.18
C GLY A 84 1.00 0.95 23.91
N ARG A 85 1.35 2.25 23.93
CA ARG A 85 1.81 3.01 22.75
C ARG A 85 2.88 2.29 21.92
N LYS A 86 3.91 1.74 22.56
CA LYS A 86 5.02 1.07 21.86
C LYS A 86 4.57 -0.19 21.12
N THR A 87 3.78 -1.05 21.77
CA THR A 87 3.28 -2.29 21.18
C THR A 87 2.26 -1.99 20.09
N LEU A 88 1.30 -1.10 20.36
CA LEU A 88 0.31 -0.65 19.38
C LEU A 88 0.94 -0.02 18.14
N GLY A 89 1.97 0.82 18.32
CA GLY A 89 2.69 1.42 17.19
C GLY A 89 3.38 0.39 16.30
N ALA A 90 3.84 -0.73 16.87
CA ALA A 90 4.38 -1.85 16.10
C ALA A 90 3.28 -2.66 15.40
N LEU A 91 2.17 -2.95 16.10
CA LEU A 91 1.04 -3.71 15.54
C LEU A 91 0.38 -2.99 14.37
N ILE A 92 0.24 -1.66 14.45
CA ILE A 92 -0.33 -0.83 13.38
C ILE A 92 0.61 -0.76 12.16
N ALA A 93 1.89 -1.11 12.29
CA ALA A 93 2.79 -1.23 11.14
C ALA A 93 2.71 -2.61 10.47
N LEU A 94 2.14 -3.62 11.14
CA LEU A 94 2.15 -5.01 10.68
C LEU A 94 1.52 -5.25 9.29
N PRO A 95 0.45 -4.55 8.87
CA PRO A 95 -0.14 -4.75 7.55
C PRO A 95 0.82 -4.63 6.37
N VAL A 96 1.94 -3.91 6.52
CA VAL A 96 2.97 -3.80 5.48
C VAL A 96 3.69 -5.12 5.18
N VAL A 97 3.61 -6.10 6.10
CA VAL A 97 4.31 -7.38 6.01
C VAL A 97 3.62 -8.34 5.05
N LEU A 98 2.32 -8.20 4.82
CA LEU A 98 1.61 -9.07 3.89
C LEU A 98 1.98 -8.72 2.45
N PRO A 99 2.41 -9.69 1.63
CA PRO A 99 2.48 -9.50 0.18
C PRO A 99 1.13 -9.03 -0.36
N PRO A 100 1.09 -8.20 -1.43
CA PRO A 100 -0.14 -7.57 -1.88
C PRO A 100 -1.30 -8.55 -2.14
N LEU A 101 -1.02 -9.65 -2.85
CA LEU A 101 -2.03 -10.67 -3.13
C LEU A 101 -2.56 -11.32 -1.86
N VAL A 102 -1.67 -11.62 -0.91
CA VAL A 102 -2.02 -12.24 0.37
C VAL A 102 -2.97 -11.34 1.16
N GLY A 103 -2.68 -10.04 1.23
CA GLY A 103 -3.57 -9.05 1.87
C GLY A 103 -4.94 -8.94 1.19
N VAL A 104 -5.01 -8.99 -0.15
CA VAL A 104 -6.28 -8.96 -0.89
C VAL A 104 -7.12 -10.20 -0.62
N ILE A 105 -6.50 -11.39 -0.61
CA ILE A 105 -7.18 -12.65 -0.29
C ILE A 105 -7.67 -12.66 1.15
N ALA A 106 -6.89 -12.13 2.10
CA ALA A 106 -7.33 -11.93 3.47
C ALA A 106 -8.60 -11.07 3.56
N PHE A 107 -8.62 -9.95 2.82
CA PHE A 107 -9.77 -9.07 2.72
C PHE A 107 -10.99 -9.76 2.10
N LEU A 108 -10.78 -10.58 1.06
CA LEU A 108 -11.84 -11.34 0.41
C LEU A 108 -12.49 -12.31 1.39
N PHE A 109 -11.70 -13.08 2.13
CA PHE A 109 -12.23 -14.00 3.12
C PHE A 109 -12.91 -13.26 4.27
N LEU A 110 -12.35 -12.17 4.77
CA LEU A 110 -12.89 -11.46 5.92
C LEU A 110 -14.16 -10.66 5.59
N TYR A 111 -14.10 -9.82 4.54
CA TYR A 111 -15.12 -8.83 4.23
C TYR A 111 -15.85 -9.07 2.91
N GLY A 112 -15.46 -10.07 2.11
CA GLY A 112 -16.17 -10.42 0.87
C GLY A 112 -17.64 -10.79 1.13
N GLU A 113 -18.42 -10.89 0.05
CA GLU A 113 -19.85 -11.21 0.11
C GLU A 113 -20.13 -12.51 0.86
N SER A 114 -19.28 -13.52 0.67
CA SER A 114 -19.31 -14.79 1.39
C SER A 114 -18.35 -14.85 2.58
N GLY A 115 -17.82 -13.71 3.02
CA GLY A 115 -16.79 -13.63 4.04
C GLY A 115 -17.31 -13.71 5.48
N PHE A 116 -16.39 -13.87 6.43
CA PHE A 116 -16.67 -14.02 7.87
C PHE A 116 -17.61 -12.95 8.42
N ILE A 117 -17.28 -11.68 8.18
CA ILE A 117 -18.00 -10.55 8.76
C ILE A 117 -19.37 -10.43 8.09
N ALA A 118 -19.46 -10.67 6.78
CA ALA A 118 -20.73 -10.67 6.07
C ALA A 118 -21.68 -11.74 6.61
N ARG A 119 -21.19 -12.97 6.83
CA ARG A 119 -21.97 -14.06 7.43
C ARG A 119 -22.35 -13.81 8.88
N ALA A 120 -21.44 -13.27 9.69
CA ALA A 120 -21.72 -12.93 11.07
C ALA A 120 -22.86 -11.91 11.16
N VAL A 121 -22.81 -10.87 10.34
CA VAL A 121 -23.87 -9.85 10.26
C VAL A 121 -25.17 -10.45 9.72
N GLN A 122 -25.10 -11.28 8.68
CA GLN A 122 -26.26 -11.99 8.12
C GLN A 122 -26.96 -12.85 9.18
N SER A 123 -26.19 -13.62 9.96
CA SER A 123 -26.71 -14.46 11.04
C SER A 123 -27.28 -13.65 12.19
N LEU A 124 -26.63 -12.54 12.57
CA LEU A 124 -27.06 -11.69 13.69
C LEU A 124 -28.34 -10.92 13.36
N LEU A 125 -28.50 -10.48 12.11
CA LEU A 125 -29.64 -9.69 11.64
C LEU A 125 -30.70 -10.52 10.90
N HIS A 126 -30.53 -11.85 10.84
CA HIS A 126 -31.40 -12.79 10.14
C HIS A 126 -31.68 -12.40 8.67
N LEU A 127 -30.66 -11.92 7.95
CA LEU A 127 -30.78 -11.51 6.55
C LEU A 127 -30.79 -12.71 5.59
N GLN A 128 -31.63 -12.65 4.55
CA GLN A 128 -31.69 -13.71 3.53
C GLN A 128 -30.51 -13.66 2.55
N ASN A 129 -29.99 -12.45 2.28
CA ASN A 129 -28.86 -12.22 1.38
C ASN A 129 -27.69 -11.61 2.14
N ALA A 130 -26.50 -11.66 1.54
CA ALA A 130 -25.33 -11.00 2.09
C ALA A 130 -25.60 -9.50 2.30
N PRO A 131 -25.15 -8.92 3.43
CA PRO A 131 -25.42 -7.52 3.76
C PRO A 131 -24.73 -6.52 2.81
N TRP A 132 -23.68 -6.96 2.11
CA TRP A 132 -22.97 -6.16 1.12
C TRP A 132 -22.26 -7.04 0.10
N ARG A 133 -21.89 -6.43 -1.04
CA ARG A 133 -21.03 -7.00 -2.06
C ARG A 133 -19.84 -6.08 -2.29
N LEU A 134 -18.66 -6.50 -1.86
CA LEU A 134 -17.42 -5.74 -2.08
C LEU A 134 -17.00 -5.87 -3.54
N GLN A 135 -17.34 -4.87 -4.35
CA GLN A 135 -16.91 -4.80 -5.74
C GLN A 135 -16.73 -3.35 -6.21
N GLY A 136 -16.05 -3.18 -7.33
CA GLY A 136 -15.79 -1.89 -7.96
C GLY A 136 -14.70 -1.07 -7.26
N ALA A 137 -14.65 0.20 -7.64
CA ALA A 137 -13.66 1.16 -7.16
C ALA A 137 -13.61 1.27 -5.62
N VAL A 138 -14.77 1.24 -4.96
CA VAL A 138 -14.85 1.38 -3.49
C VAL A 138 -14.15 0.23 -2.79
N ALA A 139 -14.37 -1.01 -3.23
CA ALA A 139 -13.71 -2.18 -2.63
C ALA A 139 -12.18 -2.12 -2.80
N ILE A 140 -11.70 -1.72 -3.98
CA ILE A 140 -10.27 -1.53 -4.24
C ILE A 140 -9.69 -0.44 -3.33
N LEU A 141 -10.38 0.70 -3.20
CA LEU A 141 -9.95 1.81 -2.34
C LEU A 141 -9.91 1.43 -0.86
N LEU A 142 -10.84 0.59 -0.38
CA LEU A 142 -10.80 0.06 0.99
C LEU A 142 -9.56 -0.80 1.22
N VAL A 143 -9.23 -1.67 0.28
CA VAL A 143 -8.02 -2.49 0.35
C VAL A 143 -6.76 -1.61 0.31
N HIS A 144 -6.69 -0.63 -0.57
CA HIS A 144 -5.57 0.30 -0.66
C HIS A 144 -5.43 1.15 0.61
N ALA A 145 -6.54 1.67 1.15
CA ALA A 145 -6.54 2.43 2.39
C ALA A 145 -5.99 1.59 3.54
N TYR A 146 -6.37 0.31 3.62
CA TYR A 146 -5.86 -0.64 4.61
C TYR A 146 -4.37 -0.98 4.42
N SER A 147 -3.92 -1.25 3.20
CA SER A 147 -2.54 -1.74 2.98
C SER A 147 -1.52 -0.62 2.88
N MET A 148 -1.92 0.60 2.48
CA MET A 148 -1.00 1.67 2.11
C MET A 148 -0.95 2.84 3.10
N TYR A 149 -1.90 2.98 4.05
CA TYR A 149 -1.80 4.04 5.08
C TYR A 149 -0.50 3.97 5.87
N VAL A 150 0.07 2.76 5.99
CA VAL A 150 1.29 2.49 6.74
C VAL A 150 2.49 3.25 6.17
N TYR A 151 2.52 3.55 4.87
CA TYR A 151 3.58 4.37 4.28
C TYR A 151 3.54 5.79 4.83
N PHE A 152 2.36 6.41 4.88
CA PHE A 152 2.18 7.71 5.51
C PHE A 152 2.44 7.68 7.01
N TYR A 153 2.03 6.62 7.71
CA TYR A 153 2.33 6.45 9.13
C TYR A 153 3.84 6.44 9.41
N LEU A 154 4.59 5.56 8.73
CA LEU A 154 6.02 5.38 8.98
C LEU A 154 6.85 6.60 8.58
N PHE A 155 6.60 7.16 7.39
CA PHE A 155 7.35 8.32 6.89
C PHE A 155 7.06 9.56 7.73
N THR A 156 5.77 9.84 8.02
CA THR A 156 5.40 10.99 8.86
C THR A 156 6.00 10.84 10.25
N ARG A 157 5.95 9.65 10.84
CA ARG A 157 6.53 9.38 12.16
C ARG A 157 8.05 9.58 12.16
N ALA A 158 8.75 9.12 11.12
CA ALA A 158 10.18 9.35 10.96
C ALA A 158 10.52 10.83 10.78
N GLY A 159 9.69 11.59 10.06
CA GLY A 159 9.83 13.04 9.93
C GLY A 159 9.59 13.76 11.26
N LEU A 160 8.53 13.40 11.99
CA LEU A 160 8.20 13.95 13.29
C LEU A 160 9.30 13.71 14.33
N ALA A 161 9.92 12.53 14.32
CA ALA A 161 11.04 12.18 15.19
C ALA A 161 12.33 12.97 14.90
N LYS A 162 12.43 13.60 13.72
CA LYS A 162 13.56 14.47 13.33
C LYS A 162 13.28 15.96 13.55
N LEU A 163 12.06 16.34 13.94
CA LEU A 163 11.75 17.75 14.19
C LEU A 163 12.55 18.28 15.36
N ASP A 164 13.05 19.51 15.22
CA ASP A 164 13.75 20.20 16.29
C ASP A 164 12.74 20.95 17.17
N VAL A 165 12.71 20.62 18.48
CA VAL A 165 11.84 21.30 19.45
C VAL A 165 12.06 22.81 19.48
N SER A 166 13.29 23.28 19.24
CA SER A 166 13.60 24.71 19.27
C SER A 166 12.81 25.50 18.23
N MET A 167 12.48 24.91 17.08
CA MET A 167 11.63 25.54 16.07
C MET A 167 10.19 25.72 16.56
N LEU A 168 9.68 24.76 17.33
CA LEU A 168 8.34 24.82 17.92
C LEU A 168 8.27 25.85 19.05
N GLU A 169 9.32 25.93 19.86
CA GLU A 169 9.45 26.92 20.94
C GLU A 169 9.61 28.34 20.38
N ALA A 170 10.43 28.53 19.34
CA ALA A 170 10.58 29.80 18.65
C ALA A 170 9.25 30.28 18.04
N ALA A 171 8.50 29.38 17.40
CA ALA A 171 7.17 29.71 16.86
C ALA A 171 6.22 30.17 17.97
N GLN A 172 6.21 29.49 19.12
CA GLN A 172 5.39 29.87 20.28
C GLN A 172 5.85 31.20 20.89
N ALA A 173 7.16 31.46 20.97
CA ALA A 173 7.71 32.72 21.46
C ALA A 173 7.31 33.92 20.57
N LEU A 174 7.16 33.69 19.26
CA LEU A 174 6.63 34.67 18.30
C LEU A 174 5.08 34.78 18.31
N GLY A 175 4.41 34.12 19.25
CA GLY A 175 2.96 34.18 19.41
C GLY A 175 2.15 33.25 18.49
N ALA A 176 2.80 32.28 17.83
CA ALA A 176 2.06 31.29 17.05
C ALA A 176 1.27 30.35 17.96
N ASP A 177 -0.04 30.25 17.72
CA ASP A 177 -0.89 29.27 18.38
C ASP A 177 -0.63 27.84 17.85
N ARG A 178 -1.29 26.82 18.41
CA ARG A 178 -1.09 25.42 18.01
C ARG A 178 -1.42 25.17 16.55
N ARG A 179 -2.46 25.85 16.03
CA ARG A 179 -2.90 25.69 14.65
C ARG A 179 -1.90 26.33 13.69
N ALA A 180 -1.45 27.54 13.98
CA ALA A 180 -0.40 28.22 13.23
C ALA A 180 0.91 27.41 13.25
N THR A 181 1.31 26.89 14.42
CA THR A 181 2.51 26.05 14.54
C THR A 181 2.38 24.79 13.68
N LEU A 182 1.22 24.13 13.69
CA LEU A 182 0.97 22.94 12.86
C LEU A 182 1.13 23.25 11.36
N TRP A 183 0.40 24.25 10.87
CA TRP A 183 0.30 24.49 9.43
C TRP A 183 1.45 25.31 8.85
N ARG A 184 2.09 26.18 9.65
CA ARG A 184 3.17 27.07 9.19
C ARG A 184 4.57 26.58 9.52
N VAL A 185 4.71 25.64 10.46
CA VAL A 185 6.03 25.11 10.87
C VAL A 185 6.10 23.61 10.64
N ILE A 186 5.24 22.83 11.31
CA ILE A 186 5.34 21.36 11.30
C ILE A 186 5.06 20.78 9.90
N VAL A 187 3.93 21.11 9.28
CA VAL A 187 3.55 20.55 7.98
C VAL A 187 4.57 20.89 6.89
N PRO A 188 5.07 22.14 6.76
CA PRO A 188 6.15 22.45 5.83
C PRO A 188 7.44 21.65 6.09
N LEU A 189 7.83 21.45 7.35
CA LEU A 189 9.01 20.64 7.71
C LEU A 189 8.82 19.15 7.43
N LEU A 190 7.58 18.65 7.51
CA LEU A 190 7.25 17.26 7.18
C LEU A 190 7.10 17.02 5.68
N ARG A 191 7.09 18.08 4.86
CA ARG A 191 6.81 18.00 3.41
C ARG A 191 7.65 16.95 2.68
N PRO A 192 8.98 16.82 2.89
CA PRO A 192 9.76 15.76 2.23
C PRO A 192 9.31 14.36 2.63
N SER A 193 8.98 14.15 3.91
CA SER A 193 8.47 12.86 4.40
C SER A 193 7.09 12.54 3.82
N LEU A 194 6.20 13.54 3.73
CA LEU A 194 4.87 13.38 3.16
C LEU A 194 4.91 13.11 1.66
N VAL A 195 5.78 13.78 0.93
CA VAL A 195 5.99 13.55 -0.52
C VAL A 195 6.60 12.17 -0.76
N GLY A 196 7.59 11.74 0.03
CA GLY A 196 8.12 10.39 -0.05
C GLY A 196 7.05 9.31 0.16
N ALA A 197 6.18 9.48 1.15
CA ALA A 197 5.04 8.60 1.38
C ALA A 197 4.02 8.62 0.22
N ALA A 198 3.75 9.81 -0.33
CA ALA A 198 2.83 9.98 -1.45
C ALA A 198 3.35 9.30 -2.72
N ILE A 199 4.65 9.43 -3.02
CA ILE A 199 5.30 8.77 -4.16
C ILE A 199 5.17 7.25 -4.02
N LEU A 200 5.54 6.71 -2.85
CA LEU A 200 5.49 5.27 -2.62
C LEU A 200 4.05 4.74 -2.73
N THR A 201 3.09 5.44 -2.12
CA THR A 201 1.67 5.07 -2.18
C THR A 201 1.12 5.16 -3.60
N PHE A 202 1.41 6.24 -4.32
CA PHE A 202 0.96 6.46 -5.69
C PHE A 202 1.51 5.39 -6.64
N MET A 203 2.82 5.10 -6.58
CA MET A 203 3.46 4.06 -7.38
C MET A 203 2.89 2.67 -7.07
N THR A 204 2.69 2.35 -5.79
CA THR A 204 2.13 1.06 -5.36
C THR A 204 0.68 0.90 -5.80
N ALA A 205 -0.14 1.96 -5.71
CA ALA A 205 -1.52 1.93 -6.17
C ALA A 205 -1.64 1.87 -7.69
N LEU A 206 -0.78 2.58 -8.42
CA LEU A 206 -0.76 2.59 -9.88
C LEU A 206 -0.37 1.24 -10.47
N GLY A 207 0.57 0.55 -9.80
CA GLY A 207 0.97 -0.82 -10.12
C GLY A 207 0.08 -1.90 -9.48
N SER A 208 -1.02 -1.54 -8.82
CA SER A 208 -1.88 -2.51 -8.14
C SER A 208 -2.61 -3.40 -9.15
N PHE A 209 -2.43 -4.71 -9.01
CA PHE A 209 -3.11 -5.71 -9.84
C PHE A 209 -4.10 -6.55 -9.04
N SER A 210 -3.68 -7.06 -7.87
CA SER A 210 -4.44 -8.07 -7.13
C SER A 210 -5.81 -7.57 -6.66
N ALA A 211 -5.88 -6.35 -6.10
CA ALA A 211 -7.15 -5.78 -5.63
C ALA A 211 -8.11 -5.49 -6.79
N PRO A 212 -7.71 -4.80 -7.87
CA PRO A 212 -8.57 -4.62 -9.04
C PRO A 212 -8.98 -5.92 -9.73
N TYR A 213 -8.10 -6.93 -9.78
CA TYR A 213 -8.43 -8.21 -10.39
C TYR A 213 -9.52 -8.96 -9.61
N ILE A 214 -9.42 -8.98 -8.28
CA ILE A 214 -10.36 -9.72 -7.41
C ILE A 214 -11.67 -8.93 -7.19
N PHE A 215 -11.56 -7.63 -6.92
CA PHE A 215 -12.71 -6.80 -6.52
C PHE A 215 -13.25 -5.92 -7.65
N GLY A 216 -12.63 -5.88 -8.83
CA GLY A 216 -12.99 -4.92 -9.88
C GLY A 216 -14.45 -5.00 -10.31
N GLY A 217 -15.02 -6.21 -10.48
CA GLY A 217 -16.45 -6.40 -10.77
C GLY A 217 -16.97 -5.64 -12.02
N GLY A 218 -16.08 -5.21 -12.92
CA GLY A 218 -16.37 -4.33 -14.06
C GLY A 218 -15.56 -3.04 -14.08
N PHE A 219 -15.09 -2.58 -12.92
CA PHE A 219 -14.12 -1.49 -12.82
C PHE A 219 -12.73 -1.99 -13.21
N ARG A 220 -12.32 -1.68 -14.45
CA ARG A 220 -11.00 -2.04 -14.98
C ARG A 220 -10.01 -0.91 -14.77
N VAL A 221 -8.81 -1.30 -14.35
CA VAL A 221 -7.62 -0.45 -14.35
C VAL A 221 -6.62 -0.97 -15.37
N MET A 222 -5.61 -0.18 -15.69
CA MET A 222 -4.65 -0.46 -16.75
C MET A 222 -3.86 -1.73 -16.48
N THR A 223 -3.50 -2.04 -15.24
CA THR A 223 -2.81 -3.30 -14.89
C THR A 223 -3.65 -4.54 -15.24
N THR A 224 -4.96 -4.50 -14.99
CA THR A 224 -5.88 -5.60 -15.37
C THR A 224 -6.19 -5.60 -16.86
N GLN A 225 -6.19 -4.44 -17.51
CA GLN A 225 -6.40 -4.28 -18.94
C GLN A 225 -5.23 -4.89 -19.73
N ILE A 226 -3.97 -4.58 -19.36
CA ILE A 226 -2.74 -5.15 -19.95
C ILE A 226 -2.81 -6.68 -19.98
N VAL A 227 -3.19 -7.29 -18.85
CA VAL A 227 -3.31 -8.75 -18.77
C VAL A 227 -4.46 -9.26 -19.64
N ALA A 228 -5.63 -8.59 -19.62
CA ALA A 228 -6.76 -8.99 -20.45
C ALA A 228 -6.44 -8.90 -21.95
N THR A 229 -5.85 -7.80 -22.41
CA THR A 229 -5.46 -7.56 -23.80
C THR A 229 -4.42 -8.59 -24.25
N LYS A 230 -3.41 -8.87 -23.42
CA LYS A 230 -2.42 -9.93 -23.69
C LYS A 230 -3.07 -11.31 -23.80
N LEU A 231 -3.96 -11.67 -22.88
CA LEU A 231 -4.65 -12.97 -22.89
C LEU A 231 -5.60 -13.12 -24.09
N ASN A 232 -6.09 -12.02 -24.64
CA ASN A 232 -6.87 -12.00 -25.87
C ASN A 232 -6.01 -12.09 -27.14
N GLY A 233 -4.69 -12.16 -27.02
CA GLY A 233 -3.75 -12.33 -28.14
C GLY A 233 -3.26 -11.04 -28.80
N ASP A 234 -3.66 -9.86 -28.30
CA ASP A 234 -3.25 -8.56 -28.85
C ASP A 234 -2.01 -8.02 -28.11
N LEU A 235 -0.87 -8.68 -28.33
CA LEU A 235 0.38 -8.33 -27.65
C LEU A 235 0.84 -6.89 -27.95
N PRO A 236 0.81 -6.38 -29.20
CA PRO A 236 1.20 -5.00 -29.50
C PRO A 236 0.37 -3.96 -28.73
N LEU A 237 -0.95 -4.13 -28.63
CA LEU A 237 -1.80 -3.21 -27.86
C LEU A 237 -1.48 -3.28 -26.36
N ALA A 238 -1.28 -4.47 -25.80
CA ALA A 238 -0.87 -4.62 -24.39
C ALA A 238 0.48 -3.92 -24.11
N MET A 239 1.38 -3.85 -25.09
CA MET A 239 2.63 -3.09 -24.97
C MET A 239 2.40 -1.58 -25.00
N VAL A 240 1.48 -1.07 -25.85
CA VAL A 240 1.07 0.34 -25.81
C VAL A 240 0.46 0.71 -24.46
N GLU A 241 -0.43 -0.12 -23.92
CA GLU A 241 -1.01 0.04 -22.59
C GLU A 241 0.05 0.07 -21.47
N THR A 242 1.06 -0.82 -21.58
CA THR A 242 2.21 -0.88 -20.65
C THR A 242 3.04 0.41 -20.71
N VAL A 243 3.36 0.90 -21.92
CA VAL A 243 4.08 2.16 -22.12
C VAL A 243 3.26 3.33 -21.57
N ALA A 244 1.96 3.38 -21.84
CA ALA A 244 1.08 4.43 -21.34
C ALA A 244 1.07 4.48 -19.80
N LEU A 245 0.95 3.33 -19.13
CA LEU A 245 1.02 3.25 -17.67
C LEU A 245 2.38 3.70 -17.12
N ALA A 246 3.48 3.31 -17.79
CA ALA A 246 4.83 3.72 -17.42
C ALA A 246 5.05 5.24 -17.58
N LEU A 247 4.53 5.84 -18.65
CA LEU A 247 4.56 7.29 -18.85
C LEU A 247 3.80 8.03 -17.74
N VAL A 248 2.62 7.52 -17.35
CA VAL A 248 1.86 8.06 -16.22
C VAL A 248 2.64 7.93 -14.90
N ALA A 249 3.30 6.78 -14.68
CA ALA A 249 4.12 6.57 -13.49
C ALA A 249 5.29 7.57 -13.43
N MET A 250 6.02 7.74 -14.54
CA MET A 250 7.11 8.71 -14.64
C MET A 250 6.61 10.15 -14.45
N ALA A 251 5.51 10.53 -15.09
CA ALA A 251 4.92 11.86 -14.94
C ALA A 251 4.54 12.13 -13.48
N GLY A 252 3.85 11.19 -12.82
CA GLY A 252 3.48 11.31 -11.41
C GLY A 252 4.70 11.40 -10.49
N LEU A 253 5.74 10.60 -10.73
CA LEU A 253 7.01 10.67 -9.99
C LEU A 253 7.68 12.04 -10.13
N ILE A 254 7.79 12.55 -11.36
CA ILE A 254 8.42 13.85 -11.64
C ILE A 254 7.61 14.98 -10.98
N ILE A 255 6.28 14.95 -11.09
CA ILE A 255 5.39 15.95 -10.48
C ILE A 255 5.56 15.93 -8.96
N LEU A 256 5.47 14.76 -8.33
CA LEU A 256 5.58 14.65 -6.86
C LEU A 256 6.98 15.04 -6.37
N ARG A 257 8.05 14.62 -7.03
CA ARG A 257 9.42 15.04 -6.66
C ARG A 257 9.64 16.54 -6.77
N ARG A 258 9.07 17.20 -7.78
CA ARG A 258 9.11 18.67 -7.87
C ARG A 258 8.39 19.36 -6.71
N THR A 259 7.50 18.65 -6.01
CA THR A 259 6.82 19.17 -4.82
C THR A 259 7.51 18.84 -3.50
N GLU A 260 8.66 18.15 -3.48
CA GLU A 260 9.34 17.72 -2.24
C GLU A 260 9.84 18.89 -1.38
N GLY A 261 10.17 20.03 -2.01
CA GLY A 261 10.73 21.22 -1.35
C GLY A 261 12.23 21.09 -1.08
N ASP A 262 12.89 22.16 -0.66
CA ASP A 262 14.34 22.17 -0.45
C ASP A 262 14.74 21.42 0.84
N ASP A 263 15.64 20.45 0.72
CA ASP A 263 16.21 19.65 1.82
C ASP A 263 16.88 20.49 2.93
N ILE A 264 17.20 21.75 2.62
CA ILE A 264 17.87 22.70 3.53
C ILE A 264 17.08 22.86 4.83
N LEU A 265 15.74 22.87 4.79
CA LEU A 265 14.92 23.05 5.99
C LEU A 265 15.04 21.89 6.99
N VAL A 266 15.30 20.67 6.51
CA VAL A 266 15.48 19.47 7.36
C VAL A 266 16.90 19.44 7.95
N ALA A 267 17.90 19.94 7.22
CA ALA A 267 19.30 19.98 7.65
C ALA A 267 19.58 21.04 8.75
N LEU A 268 18.68 22.00 8.95
CA LEU A 268 18.84 23.08 9.95
C LEU A 268 18.51 22.64 11.39
N GLY A 269 17.75 21.55 11.57
CA GLY A 269 17.41 21.01 12.89
C GLY A 269 18.54 20.17 13.47
N LYS A 270 19.40 20.77 14.30
CA LYS A 270 20.43 20.05 15.09
C LYS A 270 19.98 19.77 16.54
N GLY A 271 18.78 20.16 16.91
CA GLY A 271 18.24 20.00 18.25
C GLY A 271 17.63 18.63 18.53
N ILE A 272 17.01 18.54 19.70
CA ILE A 272 16.49 17.29 20.27
C ILE A 272 15.04 17.10 19.81
N ALA A 273 14.69 15.86 19.45
CA ALA A 273 13.33 15.48 19.09
C ALA A 273 12.31 15.76 20.22
N PRO A 274 11.05 16.11 19.90
CA PRO A 274 10.01 16.32 20.91
C PRO A 274 9.81 15.09 21.78
N ARG A 275 9.85 15.28 23.10
CA ARG A 275 9.45 14.21 24.03
C ARG A 275 7.92 14.00 23.95
N PRO A 276 7.45 12.74 23.87
CA PRO A 276 6.03 12.43 23.95
C PRO A 276 5.41 13.05 25.21
N ARG A 277 4.26 13.69 25.07
CA ARG A 277 3.56 14.36 26.16
C ARG A 277 2.44 13.47 26.69
N PRO A 278 2.30 13.28 28.01
CA PRO A 278 1.20 12.51 28.55
C PRO A 278 -0.13 13.21 28.28
N ILE A 279 -1.15 12.43 27.91
CA ILE A 279 -2.52 12.95 27.77
C ILE A 279 -3.04 13.31 29.16
N ARG A 280 -3.20 14.62 29.44
CA ARG A 280 -3.54 15.16 30.77
C ARG A 280 -4.86 14.62 31.34
N ARG A 281 -5.87 14.44 30.49
CA ARG A 281 -7.19 13.91 30.92
C ARG A 281 -7.17 12.39 30.87
N ALA A 282 -7.39 11.75 32.03
CA ALA A 282 -7.39 10.29 32.14
C ALA A 282 -8.42 9.62 31.21
N SER A 283 -9.63 10.20 31.08
CA SER A 283 -10.67 9.70 30.16
C SER A 283 -10.22 9.69 28.70
N VAL A 284 -9.60 10.78 28.25
CA VAL A 284 -9.07 10.90 26.88
C VAL A 284 -7.89 9.95 26.67
N ARG A 285 -7.06 9.74 27.69
CA ARG A 285 -5.94 8.80 27.63
C ARG A 285 -6.42 7.36 27.43
N TRP A 286 -7.43 6.94 28.21
CA TRP A 286 -8.03 5.62 28.07
C TRP A 286 -8.83 5.46 26.79
N LEU A 287 -9.51 6.52 26.32
CA LEU A 287 -10.17 6.52 25.02
C LEU A 287 -9.15 6.35 23.89
N ALA A 288 -8.03 7.07 23.92
CA ALA A 288 -6.97 6.92 22.92
C ALA A 288 -6.34 5.52 22.94
N ALA A 289 -6.11 4.96 24.13
CA ALA A 289 -5.64 3.58 24.27
C ALA A 289 -6.66 2.56 23.73
N GLY A 290 -7.94 2.71 24.09
CA GLY A 290 -9.03 1.85 23.63
C GLY A 290 -9.24 1.93 22.11
N ALA A 291 -9.23 3.14 21.55
CA ALA A 291 -9.30 3.35 20.10
C ALA A 291 -8.06 2.79 19.39
N GLY A 292 -6.87 2.95 19.96
CA GLY A 292 -5.64 2.37 19.44
C GLY A 292 -5.66 0.86 19.41
N TRP A 293 -6.13 0.21 20.48
CA TRP A 293 -6.33 -1.24 20.52
C TRP A 293 -7.44 -1.71 19.59
N GLY A 294 -8.57 -1.01 19.52
CA GLY A 294 -9.64 -1.31 18.57
C GLY A 294 -9.17 -1.25 17.12
N LEU A 295 -8.39 -0.22 16.78
CA LEU A 295 -7.77 -0.09 15.47
C LEU A 295 -6.74 -1.20 15.21
N ALA A 296 -5.88 -1.52 16.18
CA ALA A 296 -4.93 -2.61 16.04
C ALA A 296 -5.65 -3.95 15.80
N VAL A 297 -6.72 -4.24 16.54
CA VAL A 297 -7.55 -5.44 16.29
C VAL A 297 -8.10 -5.42 14.87
N LEU A 298 -8.73 -4.32 14.45
CA LEU A 298 -9.28 -4.17 13.08
C LEU A 298 -8.21 -4.44 12.01
N LEU A 299 -7.00 -3.92 12.21
CA LEU A 299 -5.91 -4.06 11.26
C LEU A 299 -5.30 -5.47 11.22
N LEU A 300 -5.32 -6.17 12.35
CA LEU A 300 -4.84 -7.54 12.48
C LEU A 300 -5.87 -8.57 12.03
N LEU A 301 -7.17 -8.24 11.97
CA LEU A 301 -8.21 -9.17 11.55
C LEU A 301 -7.92 -9.86 10.21
N PRO A 302 -7.48 -9.18 9.13
CA PRO A 302 -7.11 -9.87 7.88
C PRO A 302 -5.97 -10.90 8.07
N HIS A 303 -4.98 -10.60 8.91
CA HIS A 303 -3.87 -11.52 9.19
C HIS A 303 -4.35 -12.75 9.96
N LEU A 304 -5.16 -12.53 11.00
CA LEU A 304 -5.78 -13.59 11.78
C LEU A 304 -6.71 -14.45 10.92
N THR A 305 -7.41 -13.83 9.96
CA THR A 305 -8.26 -14.52 8.99
C THR A 305 -7.47 -15.49 8.15
N LEU A 306 -6.31 -15.08 7.62
CA LEU A 306 -5.46 -15.99 6.85
C LEU A 306 -4.92 -17.14 7.70
N ALA A 307 -4.47 -16.85 8.93
CA ALA A 307 -3.99 -17.87 9.84
C ALA A 307 -5.08 -18.88 10.22
N LEU A 308 -6.34 -18.42 10.30
CA LEU A 308 -7.47 -19.30 10.53
C LEU A 308 -7.80 -20.12 9.28
N VAL A 309 -7.96 -19.47 8.13
CA VAL A 309 -8.30 -20.12 6.85
C VAL A 309 -7.24 -21.16 6.45
N SER A 310 -5.96 -20.92 6.75
CA SER A 310 -4.90 -21.90 6.46
C SER A 310 -5.07 -23.23 7.22
N LEU A 311 -5.80 -23.24 8.34
CA LEU A 311 -6.12 -24.43 9.13
C LEU A 311 -7.45 -25.10 8.74
N VAL A 312 -8.17 -24.55 7.76
CA VAL A 312 -9.48 -25.06 7.35
C VAL A 312 -9.31 -25.91 6.08
N PRO A 313 -9.65 -27.21 6.11
CA PRO A 313 -9.57 -28.05 4.93
C PRO A 313 -10.44 -27.55 3.79
N TYR A 314 -10.00 -27.79 2.55
CA TYR A 314 -10.77 -27.44 1.36
C TYR A 314 -12.17 -28.08 1.41
N GLY A 315 -13.21 -27.27 1.18
CA GLY A 315 -14.60 -27.71 1.15
C GLY A 315 -15.24 -27.94 2.53
N ALA A 316 -14.48 -27.84 3.63
CA ALA A 316 -15.01 -28.04 4.98
C ALA A 316 -15.82 -26.85 5.50
N TRP A 317 -15.79 -25.70 4.81
CA TRP A 317 -16.42 -24.48 5.28
C TRP A 317 -17.25 -23.84 4.19
N THR A 318 -18.57 -23.87 4.38
CA THR A 318 -19.52 -23.51 3.33
C THR A 318 -20.40 -22.36 3.72
N THR A 319 -21.06 -22.39 4.88
CA THR A 319 -22.10 -21.39 5.25
C THR A 319 -21.99 -20.89 6.69
N GLU A 320 -21.23 -21.59 7.54
CA GLU A 320 -21.04 -21.26 8.94
C GLU A 320 -20.25 -19.96 9.13
N VAL A 321 -20.48 -19.26 10.25
CA VAL A 321 -19.75 -18.04 10.62
C VAL A 321 -18.30 -18.35 11.02
N LEU A 322 -18.11 -19.46 11.75
CA LEU A 322 -16.82 -19.99 12.15
C LEU A 322 -16.61 -21.36 11.51
N PRO A 323 -15.35 -21.75 11.22
CA PRO A 323 -15.11 -22.99 10.51
C PRO A 323 -15.48 -24.18 11.39
N PRO A 324 -16.23 -25.17 10.86
CA PRO A 324 -16.66 -26.32 11.65
C PRO A 324 -15.51 -27.30 11.91
N VAL A 325 -14.45 -27.26 11.10
CA VAL A 325 -13.27 -28.12 11.22
C VAL A 325 -12.00 -27.28 11.13
N ILE A 326 -11.12 -27.44 12.12
CA ILE A 326 -9.79 -26.83 12.18
C ILE A 326 -8.78 -27.96 12.37
N ASN A 327 -7.80 -28.08 11.47
CA ASN A 327 -6.70 -29.04 11.59
C ASN A 327 -5.47 -28.60 10.77
N PHE A 328 -4.41 -29.41 10.80
CA PHE A 328 -3.16 -29.13 10.08
C PHE A 328 -3.06 -29.85 8.73
N ASP A 329 -4.17 -30.34 8.16
CA ASP A 329 -4.15 -31.14 6.94
C ASP A 329 -3.60 -30.36 5.73
N ASN A 330 -3.95 -29.08 5.60
CA ASN A 330 -3.39 -28.22 4.56
C ASN A 330 -1.86 -28.12 4.65
N TYR A 331 -1.30 -28.01 5.86
CA TYR A 331 0.15 -27.98 6.08
C TYR A 331 0.78 -29.35 5.81
N ARG A 332 0.13 -30.44 6.24
CA ARG A 332 0.57 -31.80 5.92
C ARG A 332 0.66 -32.00 4.41
N ARG A 333 -0.37 -31.61 3.66
CA ARG A 333 -0.39 -31.66 2.19
C ARG A 333 0.67 -30.76 1.56
N LEU A 334 0.85 -29.55 2.09
CA LEU A 334 1.88 -28.61 1.60
C LEU A 334 3.29 -29.23 1.64
N PHE A 335 3.62 -29.97 2.70
CA PHE A 335 4.94 -30.58 2.86
C PHE A 335 5.07 -32.01 2.32
N SER A 336 3.97 -32.70 2.07
CA SER A 336 3.98 -34.08 1.53
C SER A 336 3.76 -34.15 0.02
N GLU A 337 3.04 -33.20 -0.57
CA GLU A 337 2.79 -33.14 -2.01
C GLU A 337 3.86 -32.28 -2.70
N THR A 338 4.72 -32.89 -3.51
CA THR A 338 5.82 -32.20 -4.21
C THR A 338 5.34 -31.02 -5.05
N GLU A 339 4.15 -31.13 -5.65
CA GLU A 339 3.56 -30.07 -6.47
C GLU A 339 3.21 -28.82 -5.66
N ARG A 340 2.83 -28.97 -4.39
CA ARG A 340 2.52 -27.85 -3.48
C ARG A 340 3.77 -27.27 -2.82
N LEU A 341 4.77 -28.10 -2.56
CA LEU A 341 6.03 -27.68 -1.97
C LEU A 341 6.90 -26.91 -2.98
N ARG A 342 6.87 -27.29 -4.26
CA ARG A 342 7.73 -26.72 -5.30
C ARG A 342 7.59 -25.18 -5.46
N PRO A 343 6.40 -24.58 -5.46
CA PRO A 343 6.24 -23.13 -5.45
C PRO A 343 6.89 -22.44 -4.24
N LEU A 344 6.86 -23.07 -3.06
CA LEU A 344 7.50 -22.54 -1.86
C LEU A 344 9.03 -22.52 -2.04
N TRP A 345 9.59 -23.61 -2.57
CA TRP A 345 11.03 -23.71 -2.86
C TRP A 345 11.48 -22.72 -3.95
N ASN A 346 10.67 -22.49 -4.97
CA ASN A 346 10.96 -21.51 -6.01
C ASN A 346 10.91 -20.05 -5.50
N SER A 347 10.33 -19.82 -4.32
CA SER A 347 10.14 -18.49 -3.75
C SER A 347 11.15 -18.15 -2.63
N LEU A 348 11.94 -19.13 -2.18
CA LEU A 348 13.05 -18.97 -1.21
C LEU A 348 14.36 -18.74 -1.97
#